data_AF-X1AT44-F1
#
_entry.id   AF-X1AT44-F1
#
_cell.length_a   1.000
_cell.length_b   1.000
_cell.length_c   1.000
_cell.angle_alpha   90.00
_cell.angle_beta   90.00
_cell.angle_gamma   90.00
#
_symmetry.space_group_name_H-M   'P 1'
#
loop_
_entity.id
_entity.type
_entity.pdbx_description
1 polymer ?
#
loop_
_entity_poly.entity_id
_entity_poly.type
_entity_poly.pdbx_seq_one_letter_code
_entity_poly.pdbx_strand_id
1 'polypeptide(L)'
;MGKYKKLDDRLNKYLRLATFPVAVKLLQNPEEMNDIKFLKKTEKKIALCQIFTYARYYGWTIGSVKEDNVCPLAGISLGFEKSPIEI
;
A
#
# COMPACT_ATOMS: atom_id res chain seq x y z
N MET A 1 -12.41 18.43 -0.17
CA MET A 1 -12.17 17.58 1.02
C MET A 1 -12.13 16.13 0.57
N GLY A 2 -11.13 15.33 0.96
CA GLY A 2 -10.95 13.96 0.43
C GLY A 2 -12.09 13.01 0.82
N LYS A 3 -12.43 12.06 -0.06
CA LYS A 3 -13.55 11.10 0.09
C LYS A 3 -13.60 10.41 1.47
N TYR A 4 -12.44 10.09 2.04
CA TYR A 4 -12.32 9.32 3.29
C TYR A 4 -12.01 10.16 4.53
N LYS A 5 -12.02 11.50 4.44
CA LYS A 5 -11.60 12.35 5.58
C LYS A 5 -12.41 12.08 6.86
N LYS A 6 -13.74 11.99 6.75
CA LYS A 6 -14.60 11.70 7.92
C LYS A 6 -14.30 10.34 8.57
N LEU A 7 -13.88 9.35 7.79
CA LEU A 7 -13.52 8.04 8.32
C LEU A 7 -12.17 8.11 9.04
N ASP A 8 -11.18 8.73 8.42
CA ASP A 8 -9.86 8.99 9.01
C ASP A 8 -9.98 9.74 10.35
N ASP A 9 -10.77 10.81 10.39
CA ASP A 9 -11.04 11.58 11.62
C ASP A 9 -11.62 10.68 12.73
N ARG A 10 -12.54 9.77 12.38
CA ARG A 10 -13.15 8.83 13.35
C ARG A 10 -12.14 7.79 13.84
N LEU A 11 -11.33 7.21 12.95
CA LEU A 11 -10.32 6.22 13.31
C LEU A 11 -9.33 6.82 14.31
N ASN A 12 -8.81 8.01 14.01
CA ASN A 12 -7.87 8.70 14.89
C ASN A 12 -8.51 9.14 16.22
N LYS A 13 -9.77 9.57 16.21
CA LYS A 13 -10.49 9.98 17.42
C LYS A 13 -10.75 8.81 18.39
N TYR A 14 -11.13 7.64 17.88
CA TYR A 14 -11.62 6.55 18.73
C TYR A 14 -10.60 5.46 19.02
N LEU A 15 -9.66 5.17 18.11
CA LEU A 15 -8.81 3.98 18.20
C LEU A 15 -7.41 4.23 18.77
N ARG A 16 -7.01 5.49 19.04
CA ARG A 16 -5.67 5.87 19.54
C ARG A 16 -4.55 5.11 18.82
N LEU A 17 -4.57 5.16 17.49
CA LEU A 17 -3.67 4.37 16.66
C LEU A 17 -2.21 4.77 16.89
N ALA A 18 -1.31 3.79 16.97
CA ALA A 18 0.12 4.04 17.13
C ALA A 18 0.78 4.65 15.87
N THR A 19 0.10 4.58 14.72
CA THR A 19 0.61 5.00 13.41
C THR A 19 -0.53 5.52 12.54
N PHE A 20 -0.21 6.20 11.43
CA PHE A 20 -1.23 6.66 10.49
C PHE A 20 -2.04 5.49 9.90
N PRO A 21 -3.37 5.65 9.74
CA PRO A 21 -4.16 4.75 8.91
C PRO A 21 -3.61 4.70 7.48
N VAL A 22 -3.59 3.51 6.88
CA VAL A 22 -3.13 3.33 5.50
C VAL A 22 -4.30 2.93 4.63
N ALA A 23 -4.41 3.57 3.46
CA ALA A 23 -5.31 3.16 2.40
C ALA A 23 -4.51 2.47 1.29
N VAL A 24 -5.06 1.40 0.73
CA VAL A 24 -4.47 0.68 -0.41
C VAL A 24 -5.36 0.89 -1.62
N LYS A 25 -4.78 1.28 -2.75
CA LYS A 25 -5.43 1.34 -4.05
C LYS A 25 -4.69 0.40 -4.99
N LEU A 26 -5.39 -0.62 -5.50
CA LEU A 26 -4.88 -1.46 -6.57
C LEU A 26 -5.09 -0.76 -7.91
N LEU A 27 -4.07 -0.75 -8.75
CA LEU A 27 -4.08 -0.16 -10.09
C LEU A 27 -4.07 -1.28 -11.12
N GLN A 28 -4.73 -1.08 -12.26
CA GLN A 28 -4.73 -2.05 -13.35
C GLN A 28 -3.51 -1.86 -14.25
N ASN A 29 -3.07 -0.62 -14.44
CA ASN A 29 -1.89 -0.29 -15.22
C ASN A 29 -0.83 0.39 -14.35
N PRO A 30 0.42 -0.12 -14.29
CA PRO A 30 1.51 0.53 -13.58
C PRO A 30 1.76 1.99 -13.99
N GLU A 31 1.48 2.36 -15.24
CA GLU A 31 1.69 3.73 -15.73
C GLU A 31 0.79 4.76 -15.04
N GLU A 32 -0.36 4.34 -14.46
CA GLU A 32 -1.22 5.21 -13.65
C GLU A 32 -0.49 5.78 -12.42
N MET A 33 0.61 5.18 -12.00
CA MET A 33 1.44 5.68 -10.90
C MET A 33 2.12 7.01 -11.24
N ASN A 34 2.38 7.30 -12.51
CA ASN A 34 3.05 8.53 -12.92
C ASN A 34 2.20 9.79 -12.63
N ASP A 35 0.87 9.62 -12.56
CA ASP A 35 -0.07 10.69 -12.24
C ASP A 35 -0.21 10.95 -10.73
N ILE A 36 0.38 10.09 -9.89
CA ILE A 36 0.27 10.21 -8.43
C ILE A 36 1.33 11.17 -7.90
N LYS A 37 0.89 12.36 -7.49
CA LYS A 37 1.76 13.39 -6.91
C LYS A 37 2.50 12.87 -5.67
N PHE A 38 3.81 13.12 -5.62
CA PHE A 38 4.70 12.75 -4.52
C PHE A 38 4.80 11.24 -4.24
N LEU A 39 4.47 10.40 -5.23
CA LEU A 39 4.67 8.96 -5.11
C LEU A 39 6.14 8.63 -4.93
N LYS A 40 6.46 7.87 -3.89
CA LYS A 40 7.78 7.29 -3.66
C LYS A 40 7.82 5.86 -4.19
N LYS A 41 9.00 5.43 -4.62
CA LYS A 41 9.33 4.04 -4.94
C LYS A 41 10.59 3.64 -4.17
N THR A 42 10.77 2.35 -3.93
CA THR A 42 11.96 1.84 -3.26
C THR A 42 13.05 1.54 -4.28
N GLU A 43 14.30 1.84 -3.94
CA GLU A 43 15.45 1.56 -4.81
C GLU A 43 15.78 0.06 -4.86
N LYS A 44 15.42 -0.66 -3.80
CA LYS A 44 15.62 -2.10 -3.67
C LYS A 44 14.28 -2.81 -3.65
N LYS A 45 14.29 -4.06 -4.12
CA LYS A 45 13.17 -4.98 -3.95
C LYS A 45 13.04 -5.32 -2.46
N ILE A 46 11.87 -5.11 -1.89
CA ILE A 46 11.59 -5.33 -0.47
C ILE A 46 10.26 -6.06 -0.29
N ALA A 47 9.97 -6.54 0.92
CA ALA A 47 8.69 -7.17 1.17
C ALA A 47 7.58 -6.10 1.25
N LEU A 48 6.39 -6.40 0.76
CA LEU A 48 5.25 -5.48 0.80
C LEU A 48 4.89 -5.00 2.22
N CYS A 49 5.11 -5.83 3.25
CA CYS A 49 4.91 -5.41 4.64
C CYS A 49 5.85 -4.26 5.06
N GLN A 50 7.06 -4.18 4.48
CA GLN A 50 7.98 -3.08 4.70
C GLN A 50 7.49 -1.80 3.98
N ILE A 51 6.88 -1.94 2.79
CA ILE A 51 6.21 -0.83 2.09
C ILE A 51 5.09 -0.24 2.96
N PHE A 52 4.22 -1.11 3.51
CA PHE A 52 3.17 -0.65 4.44
C PHE A 52 3.73 -0.01 5.70
N THR A 53 4.89 -0.47 6.18
CA THR A 53 5.60 0.13 7.31
C THR A 53 6.01 1.58 6.99
N TYR A 54 6.59 1.83 5.82
CA TYR A 54 6.91 3.20 5.40
C TYR A 54 5.66 4.09 5.30
N ALA A 55 4.59 3.58 4.71
CA ALA A 55 3.33 4.32 4.60
C ALA A 55 2.76 4.72 5.97
N ARG A 56 2.64 3.77 6.90
CA ARG A 56 2.01 4.01 8.21
C ARG A 56 2.85 4.83 9.17
N TYR A 57 4.19 4.74 9.11
CA TYR A 57 5.06 5.48 10.04
C TYR A 57 5.47 6.84 9.50
N TYR A 58 5.73 6.97 8.19
CA TYR A 58 6.21 8.22 7.60
C TYR A 58 5.14 9.04 6.88
N GLY A 59 3.92 8.51 6.78
CA GLY A 59 2.82 9.16 6.06
C GLY A 59 3.10 9.28 4.55
N TRP A 60 3.95 8.40 4.02
CA TRP A 60 4.36 8.44 2.61
C TRP A 60 3.30 7.79 1.71
N THR A 61 3.04 8.45 0.58
CA THR A 61 2.43 7.79 -0.58
C THR A 61 3.52 6.99 -1.28
N ILE A 62 3.43 5.66 -1.22
CA ILE A 62 4.43 4.75 -1.78
C ILE A 62 3.76 3.79 -2.78
N GLY A 63 4.39 3.59 -3.92
CA GLY A 63 3.94 2.71 -4.99
C GLY A 63 4.87 1.50 -5.15
N SER A 64 4.31 0.40 -5.64
CA SER A 64 5.02 -0.85 -5.89
C SER A 64 4.35 -1.59 -7.04
N VAL A 65 5.15 -2.21 -7.90
CA VAL A 65 4.70 -3.22 -8.85
C VAL A 65 5.05 -4.62 -8.35
N LYS A 66 4.65 -5.64 -9.11
CA LYS A 66 4.96 -7.05 -8.79
C LYS A 66 6.46 -7.27 -8.62
N GLU A 67 7.27 -6.67 -9.49
CA GLU A 67 8.71 -6.88 -9.58
C GLU A 67 9.48 -6.31 -8.38
N ASP A 68 8.87 -5.37 -7.64
CA ASP A 68 9.45 -4.74 -6.46
C ASP A 68 9.30 -5.60 -5.20
N ASN A 69 8.32 -6.52 -5.18
CA ASN A 69 7.98 -7.31 -4.02
C ASN A 69 8.73 -8.66 -4.01
N VAL A 70 9.44 -8.95 -2.92
CA VAL A 70 10.16 -10.22 -2.74
C VAL A 70 9.35 -11.29 -2.00
N CYS A 71 8.18 -10.94 -1.46
CA CYS A 71 7.37 -11.84 -0.64
C CYS A 71 6.30 -12.56 -1.48
N PRO A 72 6.38 -13.88 -1.71
CA PRO A 72 5.42 -14.59 -2.56
C PRO A 72 3.99 -14.55 -2.00
N LEU A 73 3.83 -14.62 -0.67
CA LEU A 73 2.51 -14.53 -0.02
C LEU A 73 1.82 -13.20 -0.31
N ALA A 74 2.57 -12.10 -0.30
CA ALA A 74 2.04 -10.78 -0.65
C ALA A 74 1.68 -10.71 -2.14
N GLY A 75 2.46 -11.35 -3.00
CA GLY A 75 2.18 -11.48 -4.44
C GLY A 75 0.82 -12.13 -4.69
N ILE A 76 0.54 -13.24 -4.01
CA ILE A 76 -0.74 -13.95 -4.10
C ILE A 76 -1.87 -13.11 -3.47
N SER A 77 -1.65 -12.56 -2.26
CA SER A 77 -2.69 -11.85 -1.49
C SER A 77 -3.17 -10.56 -2.15
N LEU A 78 -2.31 -9.90 -2.93
CA LEU A 78 -2.66 -8.71 -3.71
C LEU A 78 -3.08 -9.01 -5.16
N GLY A 79 -3.08 -10.28 -5.57
CA GLY A 79 -3.47 -10.69 -6.92
C GLY A 79 -2.41 -10.48 -8.00
N PHE A 80 -1.14 -10.27 -7.63
CA PHE A 80 -0.02 -10.27 -8.59
C PHE A 80 0.34 -11.66 -9.11
N GLU A 81 -0.02 -12.69 -8.34
CA GLU A 81 0.22 -14.10 -8.66
C GLU A 81 -1.03 -14.92 -8.34
N LYS A 82 -1.23 -16.01 -9.10
CA LYS A 82 -2.30 -16.96 -8.78
C LYS A 82 -1.88 -17.77 -7.56
N SER A 83 -2.83 -18.05 -6.68
CA SER A 83 -2.63 -19.04 -5.63
C SER A 83 -2.35 -20.40 -6.26
N PRO A 84 -1.33 -21.14 -5.81
CA PRO A 84 -1.10 -22.51 -6.25
C PRO A 84 -2.14 -23.49 -5.68
N ILE A 85 -2.94 -23.03 -4.70
CA ILE A 85 -4.02 -23.79 -4.08
C ILE A 85 -5.33 -23.17 -4.57
N GLU A 86 -6.12 -23.95 -5.31
CA GLU A 86 -7.52 -23.62 -5.60
C GLU A 86 -8.31 -23.81 -4.30
N ILE A 87 -8.91 -22.71 -3.80
CA ILE A 87 -9.81 -22.69 -2.65
C ILE A 87 -11.24 -22.58 -3.19
#